data_AF-A0A1M6JXG3-F1
#
_entry.id   AF-A0A1M6JXG3-F1
#
_cell.length_a   1.000
_cell.length_b   1.000
_cell.length_c   1.000
_cell.angle_alpha   90.00
_cell.angle_beta   90.00
_cell.angle_gamma   90.00
#
_symmetry.space_group_name_H-M   'P 1'
#
loop_
_entity.id
_entity.type
_entity.pdbx_description
1 polymer ?
#
loop_
_entity_poly.entity_id
_entity_poly.type
_entity_poly.pdbx_seq_one_letter_code
_entity_poly.pdbx_strand_id
1 'polypeptide(L)'
;MTGQPGTDSPAPHEHRVWCRVTAAGTDELRAFLEDSGADPGCRPVARRTPEGLQVLIEVTRGQLDQARASRGAVVVEELEDLTDNEEQRRAEVGPGDRFAARGAVPHGLGRKE
;
A
#
# COMPACT_ATOMS: atom_id res chain seq x y z
N MET A 1 8.66 4.86 -38.31
CA MET A 1 9.52 4.62 -37.13
C MET A 1 8.89 5.33 -35.95
N THR A 2 8.15 4.60 -35.13
CA THR A 2 7.62 5.09 -33.85
C THR A 2 7.81 3.94 -32.88
N GLY A 3 8.96 3.95 -32.18
CA GLY A 3 9.24 2.98 -31.13
C GLY A 3 8.24 3.19 -30.00
N GLN A 4 7.52 2.13 -29.63
CA GLN A 4 6.84 2.09 -28.34
C GLN A 4 7.90 2.30 -27.25
N PRO A 5 7.68 3.16 -26.24
CA PRO A 5 8.53 3.16 -25.06
C PRO A 5 8.46 1.77 -24.45
N GLY A 6 9.62 1.12 -24.34
CA GLY A 6 9.71 -0.18 -23.69
C GLY A 6 9.10 -0.08 -22.29
N THR A 7 8.12 -0.91 -22.01
CA THR A 7 7.78 -1.26 -20.64
C THR A 7 8.93 -2.12 -20.14
N ASP A 8 10.02 -1.48 -19.69
CA ASP A 8 10.92 -2.16 -18.78
C ASP A 8 10.11 -2.47 -17.54
N SER A 9 10.00 -3.76 -17.19
CA SER A 9 9.45 -4.14 -15.90
C SER A 9 10.24 -3.38 -14.83
N PRO A 10 9.56 -2.79 -13.83
CA PRO A 10 10.23 -2.11 -12.74
C PRO A 10 11.27 -3.05 -12.14
N ALA A 11 12.43 -2.50 -11.76
CA ALA A 11 13.46 -3.33 -11.18
C ALA A 11 12.95 -3.94 -9.85
N PRO A 12 13.43 -5.12 -9.41
CA PRO A 12 12.89 -5.80 -8.22
C PRO A 12 12.84 -4.94 -6.94
N HIS A 13 13.76 -3.97 -6.81
CA HIS A 13 13.81 -3.06 -5.66
C HIS A 13 12.73 -1.97 -5.71
N GLU A 14 12.15 -1.71 -6.88
CA GLU A 14 11.09 -0.73 -7.13
C GLU A 14 9.69 -1.36 -7.03
N HIS A 15 9.61 -2.69 -6.90
CA HIS A 15 8.33 -3.37 -6.72
C HIS A 15 7.59 -2.79 -5.51
N ARG A 16 6.33 -2.43 -5.71
CA ARG A 16 5.46 -1.92 -4.66
C ARG A 16 4.90 -3.12 -3.90
N VAL A 17 5.10 -3.13 -2.59
CA VAL A 17 4.65 -4.20 -1.72
C VAL A 17 3.72 -3.66 -0.65
N TRP A 18 2.63 -4.39 -0.41
CA TRP A 18 1.69 -4.08 0.65
C TRP A 18 2.13 -4.78 1.94
N CYS A 19 2.29 -4.02 3.00
CA CYS A 19 2.83 -4.52 4.27
C CYS A 19 1.88 -4.25 5.44
N ARG A 20 1.91 -5.15 6.42
CA ARG A 20 1.38 -4.95 7.76
C ARG A 20 2.54 -4.59 8.70
N VAL A 21 2.39 -3.48 9.39
CA VAL A 21 3.33 -3.03 10.42
C VAL A 21 2.67 -3.17 11.78
N THR A 22 3.36 -3.80 12.72
CA THR A 22 2.94 -3.91 14.12
C THR A 22 3.97 -3.23 15.02
N ALA A 23 3.50 -2.29 15.84
CA ALA A 23 4.32 -1.53 16.79
C ALA A 23 3.78 -1.68 18.21
N ALA A 24 4.62 -1.58 19.23
CA ALA A 24 4.17 -1.63 20.62
C ALA A 24 3.23 -0.48 21.00
N GLY A 25 3.45 0.70 20.41
CA GLY A 25 2.73 1.92 20.70
C GLY A 25 2.79 2.94 19.56
N THR A 26 2.14 4.08 19.79
CA THR A 26 1.98 5.13 18.77
C THR A 26 3.30 5.79 18.44
N ASP A 27 4.20 5.90 19.41
CA ASP A 27 5.48 6.61 19.24
C ASP A 27 6.45 5.76 18.42
N GLU A 28 6.51 4.44 18.67
CA GLU A 28 7.27 3.51 17.85
C GLU A 28 6.75 3.48 16.40
N LEU A 29 5.42 3.47 16.23
CA LEU A 29 4.82 3.50 14.91
C LEU A 29 5.12 4.81 14.17
N ARG A 30 5.04 5.95 14.86
CA ARG A 30 5.33 7.26 14.26
C ARG A 30 6.80 7.35 13.83
N ALA A 31 7.72 6.98 14.72
CA ALA A 31 9.15 7.00 14.43
C ALA A 31 9.48 6.11 13.22
N PHE A 32 8.85 4.93 13.13
CA PHE A 32 9.02 4.05 11.98
C PHE A 32 8.54 4.69 10.67
N LEU A 33 7.37 5.33 10.65
CA LEU A 33 6.84 5.97 9.44
C LEU A 33 7.70 7.16 9.00
N GLU A 34 8.22 7.93 9.95
CA GLU A 34 9.13 9.05 9.68
C GLU A 34 10.48 8.60 9.10
N ASP A 35 11.05 7.50 9.60
CA ASP A 35 12.35 6.97 9.17
C ASP A 35 12.27 6.21 7.83
N SER A 36 11.25 5.37 7.66
CA SER A 36 11.10 4.51 6.47
C SER A 36 10.68 5.26 5.21
N GLY A 37 10.14 6.48 5.36
CA GLY A 37 9.50 7.21 4.26
C GLY A 37 8.30 6.45 3.65
N ALA A 38 7.70 5.54 4.42
CA ALA A 38 6.55 4.76 3.99
C ALA A 38 5.34 5.66 3.76
N ASP A 39 4.55 5.36 2.72
CA ASP A 39 3.26 6.02 2.51
C ASP A 39 2.15 5.16 3.13
N PRO A 40 1.53 5.61 4.23
CA PRO A 40 0.42 4.89 4.86
C PRO A 40 -0.93 5.19 4.15
N GLY A 41 -0.91 5.97 3.07
CA GLY A 41 -2.06 6.40 2.28
C GLY A 41 -2.72 7.68 2.82
N CYS A 42 -3.80 8.10 2.16
CA CYS A 42 -4.46 9.39 2.47
C CYS A 42 -5.06 9.49 3.88
N ARG A 43 -5.44 8.37 4.51
CA ARG A 43 -6.01 8.30 5.87
C ARG A 43 -5.78 6.93 6.51
N PRO A 44 -4.55 6.63 6.96
CA PRO A 44 -4.29 5.37 7.66
C PRO A 44 -5.07 5.29 8.96
N VAL A 45 -5.66 4.13 9.22
CA VAL A 45 -6.31 3.81 10.49
C VAL A 45 -5.51 2.73 11.17
N ALA A 46 -4.76 3.10 12.20
CA ALA A 46 -4.11 2.13 13.07
C ALA A 46 -5.16 1.44 13.95
N ARG A 47 -5.05 0.11 14.08
CA ARG A 47 -5.94 -0.71 14.90
C ARG A 47 -5.17 -1.25 16.10
N ARG A 48 -5.78 -1.22 17.28
CA ARG A 48 -5.25 -1.93 18.45
C ARG A 48 -5.51 -3.42 18.32
N THR A 49 -4.48 -4.21 18.56
CA THR A 49 -4.48 -5.68 18.54
C THR A 49 -3.75 -6.18 19.81
N PRO A 50 -3.89 -7.46 20.19
CA PRO A 50 -3.11 -8.03 21.29
C PRO A 50 -1.59 -7.89 21.11
N GLU A 51 -1.12 -7.83 19.87
CA GLU A 51 0.29 -7.71 19.50
C GLU A 51 0.80 -6.25 19.44
N GLY A 52 -0.11 -5.27 19.55
CA GLY A 52 0.21 -3.84 19.50
C GLY A 52 -0.68 -3.03 18.56
N LEU A 53 -0.19 -1.88 18.11
CA LEU A 53 -0.82 -1.07 17.06
C LEU A 53 -0.42 -1.61 15.69
N GLN A 54 -1.44 -1.95 14.89
CA GLN A 54 -1.25 -2.42 13.53
C GLN A 54 -1.72 -1.37 12.50
N VAL A 55 -0.94 -1.18 11.45
CA VAL A 55 -1.33 -0.37 10.29
C VAL A 55 -0.89 -1.06 9.00
N LEU A 56 -1.61 -0.80 7.92
CA LEU A 56 -1.24 -1.23 6.59
C LEU A 56 -0.56 -0.07 5.87
N ILE A 57 0.57 -0.35 5.21
CA ILE A 57 1.35 0.63 4.46
C ILE A 57 1.76 0.06 3.12
N GLU A 58 2.02 0.94 2.17
CA GLU A 58 2.65 0.58 0.93
C GLU A 58 4.07 1.13 0.89
N VAL A 59 5.02 0.28 0.47
CA VAL A 59 6.43 0.65 0.34
C VAL A 59 7.02 -0.02 -0.90
N THR A 60 8.16 0.47 -1.36
CA THR A 60 8.99 -0.27 -2.32
C THR A 60 9.72 -1.42 -1.62
N ARG A 61 10.10 -2.44 -2.38
CA ARG A 61 10.93 -3.56 -1.88
C ARG A 61 12.24 -3.05 -1.26
N GLY A 62 12.89 -2.05 -1.87
CA GLY A 62 14.09 -1.42 -1.32
C GLY A 62 13.87 -0.75 0.04
N GLN A 63 12.74 -0.04 0.22
CA GLN A 63 12.36 0.53 1.52
C GLN A 63 12.07 -0.56 2.56
N LEU A 64 11.41 -1.65 2.16
CA LEU A 64 11.16 -2.79 3.05
C LEU A 64 12.45 -3.45 3.54
N ASP A 65 13.43 -3.63 2.65
CA ASP A 65 14.73 -4.20 3.01
C ASP A 65 15.51 -3.29 3.98
N GLN A 66 15.46 -1.97 3.77
CA GLN A 66 16.02 -0.98 4.70
C GLN A 66 15.32 -1.03 6.07
N ALA A 67 13.99 -1.05 6.08
CA ALA A 67 13.17 -1.17 7.28
C ALA A 67 13.43 -2.47 8.07
N ARG A 68 13.70 -3.58 7.39
CA ARG A 68 14.07 -4.85 8.03
C ARG A 68 15.51 -4.82 8.58
N ALA A 69 16.39 -4.05 7.95
CA ALA A 69 17.77 -3.87 8.40
C ALA A 69 17.87 -2.97 9.65
N SER A 70 16.98 -1.98 9.80
CA SER A 70 16.84 -1.17 11.03
C SER A 70 16.14 -1.99 12.12
N ARG A 71 16.88 -2.95 12.71
CA ARG A 71 16.37 -3.79 13.80
C ARG A 71 15.94 -2.93 15.00
N GLY A 72 14.64 -2.82 15.25
CA GLY A 72 14.12 -2.32 16.53
C GLY A 72 12.73 -1.70 16.43
N ALA A 73 11.90 -2.01 17.43
CA ALA A 73 10.58 -1.43 17.73
C ALA A 73 9.36 -1.86 16.90
N VAL A 74 9.51 -2.30 15.65
CA VAL A 74 8.35 -2.73 14.83
C VAL A 74 8.56 -4.07 14.13
N VAL A 75 7.46 -4.76 13.86
CA VAL A 75 7.40 -5.98 13.04
C VAL A 75 6.74 -5.63 11.71
N VAL A 76 7.41 -5.92 10.59
CA VAL A 76 6.89 -5.67 9.24
C VAL A 76 6.69 -6.99 8.52
N GLU A 77 5.43 -7.31 8.23
CA GLU A 77 5.01 -8.48 7.48
C GLU A 77 4.59 -8.04 6.07
N GLU A 78 5.17 -8.66 5.05
CA GLU A 78 4.75 -8.44 3.67
C GLU A 78 3.51 -9.28 3.39
N LEU A 79 2.47 -8.66 2.85
CA LEU A 79 1.21 -9.31 2.53
C LEU A 79 1.10 -9.62 1.03
N GLU A 80 1.59 -8.73 0.18
CA GLU A 80 1.40 -8.81 -1.27
C GLU A 80 2.47 -8.03 -2.04
N ASP A 81 2.92 -8.56 -3.18
CA ASP A 81 3.62 -7.79 -4.22
C ASP A 81 2.60 -7.23 -5.21
N LEU A 82 2.36 -5.92 -5.13
CA LEU A 82 1.36 -5.22 -5.94
C LEU A 82 1.83 -5.06 -7.39
N THR A 83 3.14 -5.06 -7.61
CA THR A 83 3.73 -4.95 -8.94
C THR A 83 3.55 -6.27 -9.70
N ASP A 84 3.84 -7.40 -9.07
CA ASP A 84 3.64 -8.72 -9.70
C ASP A 84 2.15 -9.02 -9.93
N ASN A 85 1.29 -8.62 -8.99
CA ASN A 85 -0.15 -8.88 -9.09
C ASN A 85 -0.92 -7.82 -9.90
N GLU A 86 -0.25 -6.81 -10.47
CA GLU A 86 -0.91 -5.66 -11.07
C GLU A 86 -1.87 -6.04 -12.20
N GLU A 87 -1.48 -6.99 -13.06
CA GLU A 87 -2.33 -7.49 -14.14
C GLU A 87 -3.57 -8.19 -13.61
N GLN A 88 -3.42 -9.08 -12.63
CA GLN A 88 -4.55 -9.78 -12.03
C GLN A 88 -5.53 -8.81 -11.36
N ARG A 89 -5.02 -7.82 -10.61
CA ARG A 89 -5.84 -6.77 -9.98
C ARG A 89 -6.58 -5.92 -11.01
N ARG A 90 -5.92 -5.57 -12.12
CA ARG A 90 -6.58 -4.87 -13.24
C ARG A 90 -7.63 -5.74 -13.92
N ALA A 91 -7.41 -7.04 -14.05
CA ALA A 91 -8.39 -7.96 -14.64
C ALA A 91 -9.64 -8.13 -13.75
N GLU A 92 -9.49 -8.09 -12.42
CA GLU A 92 -10.61 -8.10 -11.47
C GLU A 92 -11.50 -6.86 -11.61
N VAL A 93 -10.89 -5.69 -11.83
CA VAL A 93 -11.61 -4.45 -12.12
C VAL A 93 -11.88 -4.40 -13.63
N GLY A 94 -12.92 -5.11 -14.07
CA GLY A 94 -13.29 -5.19 -15.49
C GLY A 94 -13.28 -3.81 -16.18
N PRO A 95 -13.06 -3.74 -17.51
CA PRO A 95 -12.74 -2.51 -18.25
C PRO A 95 -13.88 -1.48 -18.33
N GLY A 96 -15.02 -1.77 -17.70
CA GLY A 96 -16.19 -0.91 -17.70
C GLY A 96 -15.97 0.31 -16.84
N ASP A 97 -16.31 1.48 -17.37
CA ASP A 97 -16.63 2.62 -16.54
C ASP A 97 -17.89 2.25 -15.73
N ARG A 98 -17.72 2.04 -14.42
CA ARG A 98 -18.82 1.77 -13.47
C ARG A 98 -19.88 2.89 -13.43
N PHE A 99 -19.63 4.00 -14.15
CA PHE A 99 -20.53 5.14 -14.35
C PHE A 99 -20.95 5.33 -15.82
N ALA A 100 -20.59 4.43 -16.75
CA ALA A 100 -20.96 4.52 -18.18
C ALA A 100 -22.47 4.46 -18.43
N ALA A 101 -23.28 4.06 -17.45
CA ALA A 101 -24.69 4.40 -17.43
C ALA A 101 -24.83 5.91 -17.20
N ARG A 102 -24.81 6.71 -18.29
CA ARG A 102 -25.06 8.16 -18.28
C ARG A 102 -26.32 8.45 -17.45
N GLY A 103 -26.13 8.94 -16.22
CA GLY A 103 -27.20 9.30 -15.29
C GLY A 103 -27.14 8.61 -13.92
N ALA A 104 -26.30 7.59 -13.74
CA ALA A 104 -26.12 6.95 -12.42
C ALA A 104 -25.17 7.78 -11.56
N VAL A 105 -25.70 8.72 -10.77
CA VAL A 105 -24.93 9.38 -9.71
C VAL A 105 -24.68 8.36 -8.59
N PRO A 106 -23.43 7.98 -8.30
CA PRO A 106 -23.15 7.13 -7.14
C PRO A 106 -23.42 7.92 -5.86
N HIS A 107 -24.54 7.63 -5.22
CA HIS A 107 -24.79 8.04 -3.85
C HIS A 107 -24.00 7.10 -2.94
N GLY A 108 -22.76 7.46 -2.62
CA GLY A 108 -21.97 6.73 -1.63
C GLY A 108 -22.74 6.62 -0.30
N LEU A 109 -22.63 5.48 0.38
CA LEU A 109 -23.31 5.19 1.65
C LEU A 109 -22.88 6.09 2.83
N GLY A 110 -21.96 7.03 2.61
CA GLY A 110 -21.60 8.01 3.61
C GLY A 110 -22.70 9.06 3.74
N ARG A 111 -23.60 8.89 4.71
CA ARG A 111 -24.30 10.06 5.27
C ARG A 111 -23.23 11.03 5.79
N LYS A 112 -23.20 12.23 5.23
CA LYS A 112 -22.55 13.39 5.86
C LYS A 112 -23.61 14.09 6.69
N GLU A 113 -23.73 13.67 7.93
CA GLU A 113 -24.20 14.49 9.04
C GLU A 113 -23.02 14.68 10.00
#